data_AF-A0A800ANY0-F1
#
_entry.id   AF-A0A800ANY0-F1
#
_cell.length_a   1.000
_cell.length_b   1.000
_cell.length_c   1.000
_cell.angle_alpha   90.00
_cell.angle_beta   90.00
_cell.angle_gamma   90.00
#
_symmetry.space_group_name_H-M   'P 1'
#
loop_
_entity.id
_entity.type
_entity.pdbx_description
1 polymer ?
#
loop_
_entity_poly.entity_id
_entity_poly.type
_entity_poly.pdbx_seq_one_letter_code
_entity_poly.pdbx_strand_id
1 'polypeptide(L)'
;MFEFTKVSDDCIKCGKCIPTCTIHQVNQDEVTSPRGFIDLLANYQKGELELDKNAKDIFESCFLCTNCVDVCPNSLPTDMVIEEVRNDIAKKFGIAWYKRVFFWLLRHRWAMDLASKLGYVFKSCALKSSSEGLIPRFNLPMVKKDRLLPSIAGKSFLNSYPEKIKGENSKKVAIFIGCLANYNYTEIGDSLVYILKELGFDILIPKKQKCCA
;
A
#
# COMPACT_ATOMS: atom_id res chain seq x y z
N MET A 1 15.90 -10.58 10.03
CA MET A 1 16.88 -10.13 9.03
C MET A 1 17.09 -11.32 8.12
N PHE A 2 16.73 -11.21 6.86
CA PHE A 2 16.86 -12.28 5.89
C PHE A 2 18.33 -12.41 5.47
N GLU A 3 18.79 -13.63 5.22
CA GLU A 3 20.08 -13.87 4.59
C GLU A 3 19.88 -13.89 3.07
N PHE A 4 20.19 -12.77 2.41
CA PHE A 4 20.04 -12.62 0.95
C PHE A 4 20.84 -13.65 0.17
N THR A 5 22.05 -14.00 0.62
CA THR A 5 22.88 -15.05 0.02
C THR A 5 22.15 -16.38 0.01
N LYS A 6 21.60 -16.79 1.16
CA LYS A 6 20.80 -18.03 1.27
C LYS A 6 19.61 -18.03 0.31
N VAL A 7 18.86 -16.93 0.23
CA VAL A 7 17.72 -16.81 -0.69
C VAL A 7 18.17 -16.93 -2.16
N SER A 8 19.37 -16.42 -2.50
CA SER A 8 19.94 -16.58 -3.83
C SER A 8 20.47 -17.98 -4.10
N ASP A 9 21.08 -18.63 -3.11
CA ASP A 9 21.58 -20.00 -3.22
C ASP A 9 20.43 -21.00 -3.44
N ASP A 10 19.27 -20.75 -2.82
CA ASP A 10 18.04 -21.52 -3.02
C ASP A 10 17.39 -21.26 -4.41
N CYS A 11 17.86 -20.24 -5.15
CA CYS A 11 17.36 -19.89 -6.48
C CYS A 11 18.00 -20.74 -7.58
N ILE A 12 17.26 -21.73 -8.10
CA ILE A 12 17.69 -22.59 -9.22
C ILE A 12 17.70 -21.90 -10.61
N LYS A 13 17.57 -20.57 -10.66
CA LYS A 13 17.61 -19.74 -11.88
C LYS A 13 16.68 -20.16 -13.03
N CYS A 14 15.59 -20.87 -12.75
CA CYS A 14 14.67 -21.41 -13.76
C CYS A 14 13.89 -20.37 -14.59
N GLY A 15 13.89 -19.09 -14.19
CA GLY A 15 13.29 -17.99 -14.97
C GLY A 15 11.75 -17.89 -14.93
N LYS A 16 11.03 -18.75 -14.20
CA LYS A 16 9.56 -18.72 -14.10
C LYS A 16 8.98 -17.38 -13.59
N CYS A 17 9.73 -16.67 -12.75
CA CYS A 17 9.32 -15.39 -12.19
C CYS A 17 9.39 -14.21 -13.19
N ILE A 18 10.15 -14.36 -14.28
CA ILE A 18 10.42 -13.29 -15.25
C ILE A 18 9.14 -12.86 -16.00
N PRO A 19 8.38 -13.75 -16.67
CA PRO A 19 7.22 -13.35 -17.47
C PRO A 19 6.07 -12.78 -16.64
N THR A 20 5.98 -13.09 -15.34
CA THR A 20 4.93 -12.57 -14.45
C THR A 20 5.28 -11.20 -13.83
N CYS A 21 6.55 -10.78 -13.91
CA CYS A 21 7.00 -9.52 -13.33
C CYS A 21 6.58 -8.33 -14.20
N THR A 22 5.70 -7.48 -13.66
CA THR A 22 5.20 -6.30 -14.38
C THR A 22 6.28 -5.24 -14.63
N ILE A 23 7.32 -5.18 -13.79
CA ILE A 23 8.46 -4.28 -14.00
C ILE A 23 9.31 -4.75 -15.17
N HIS A 24 9.64 -6.05 -15.21
CA HIS A 24 10.45 -6.61 -16.27
C HIS A 24 9.74 -6.58 -17.64
N GLN A 25 8.40 -6.67 -17.65
CA GLN A 25 7.62 -6.47 -18.89
C GLN A 25 7.79 -5.07 -19.49
N VAL A 26 8.01 -4.05 -18.66
CA VAL A 26 8.23 -2.67 -19.11
C VAL A 26 9.70 -2.42 -19.43
N ASN A 27 10.61 -2.94 -18.60
CA ASN A 27 12.05 -2.86 -18.79
C ASN A 27 12.66 -4.27 -18.77
N GLN A 28 12.95 -4.82 -19.96
CA GLN A 28 13.40 -6.20 -20.17
C GLN A 28 14.89 -6.42 -19.83
N ASP A 29 15.40 -5.72 -18.82
CA ASP A 29 16.74 -5.95 -18.28
C ASP A 29 16.68 -7.03 -17.18
N GLU A 30 17.69 -7.89 -17.09
CA GLU A 30 17.77 -8.92 -16.06
C GLU A 30 17.81 -8.29 -14.66
N VAL A 31 18.47 -7.13 -14.51
CA VAL A 31 18.62 -6.43 -13.22
C VAL A 31 17.28 -5.97 -12.62
N THR A 32 16.24 -5.83 -13.45
CA THR A 32 14.88 -5.46 -13.03
C THR A 32 13.94 -6.66 -12.94
N SER A 33 14.46 -7.89 -13.11
CA SER A 33 13.71 -9.11 -12.93
C SER A 33 13.72 -9.57 -11.47
N PRO A 34 12.74 -10.40 -11.01
CA PRO A 34 12.74 -10.92 -9.65
C PRO A 34 13.97 -11.77 -9.33
N ARG A 35 14.48 -12.52 -10.31
CA ARG A 35 15.71 -13.31 -10.17
C ARG A 35 16.93 -12.40 -10.04
N GLY A 36 17.03 -11.39 -10.90
CA GLY A 36 18.09 -10.38 -10.85
C GLY A 36 18.10 -9.61 -9.53
N PHE A 37 16.93 -9.26 -8.98
CA PHE A 37 16.86 -8.66 -7.64
C PHE A 37 17.51 -9.53 -6.58
N ILE A 38 17.18 -10.82 -6.53
CA ILE A 38 17.77 -11.76 -5.56
C ILE A 38 19.30 -11.86 -5.74
N ASP A 39 19.78 -11.92 -6.98
CA ASP A 39 21.22 -11.95 -7.27
C ASP A 39 21.95 -10.69 -6.83
N LEU A 40 21.38 -9.52 -7.14
CA LEU A 40 21.92 -8.24 -6.71
C LEU A 40 21.96 -8.12 -5.19
N LEU A 41 20.95 -8.64 -4.49
CA LEU A 41 20.91 -8.65 -3.03
C LEU A 41 21.95 -9.56 -2.41
N ALA A 42 22.22 -10.72 -3.00
CA ALA A 42 23.32 -11.58 -2.55
C ALA A 42 24.68 -10.88 -2.70
N ASN A 43 24.91 -10.18 -3.82
CA ASN A 43 26.14 -9.41 -4.01
C ASN A 43 26.24 -8.21 -3.07
N TYR A 44 25.10 -7.58 -2.75
CA TYR A 44 25.03 -6.52 -1.73
C TYR A 44 25.45 -7.06 -0.35
N GLN A 45 24.93 -8.21 0.06
CA GLN A 45 25.28 -8.80 1.35
C GLN A 45 26.75 -9.25 1.42
N LYS A 46 27.34 -9.67 0.30
CA LYS A 46 28.77 -9.99 0.20
C LYS A 46 29.69 -8.76 0.22
N GLY A 47 29.13 -7.56 0.09
CA GLY A 47 29.90 -6.32 -0.05
C GLY A 47 30.47 -6.09 -1.46
N GLU A 48 30.03 -6.87 -2.45
CA GLU A 48 30.45 -6.76 -3.85
C GLU A 48 29.60 -5.75 -4.64
N LEU A 49 28.43 -5.37 -4.11
CA LEU A 49 27.55 -4.35 -4.66
C LEU A 49 27.32 -3.25 -3.62
N GLU A 50 27.61 -2.00 -3.98
CA GLU A 50 27.24 -0.85 -3.15
C GLU A 50 25.80 -0.40 -3.45
N LEU A 51 25.05 -0.02 -2.41
CA LEU A 51 23.75 0.65 -2.57
C LEU A 51 23.94 2.09 -3.05
N ASP A 52 24.27 2.28 -4.32
CA ASP A 52 24.33 3.58 -4.98
C ASP A 52 22.94 4.04 -5.46
N LYS A 53 22.88 5.15 -6.21
CA LYS A 53 21.60 5.66 -6.74
C LYS A 53 20.96 4.70 -7.75
N ASN A 54 21.78 4.00 -8.53
CA ASN A 54 21.28 3.07 -9.55
C ASN A 54 20.66 1.82 -8.89
N ALA A 55 21.37 1.20 -7.95
CA ALA A 55 20.86 0.08 -7.16
C ALA A 55 19.59 0.47 -6.40
N LYS A 56 19.57 1.68 -5.81
CA LYS A 56 18.36 2.24 -5.19
C LYS A 56 17.19 2.26 -6.17
N ASP A 57 17.35 2.82 -7.36
CA ASP A 57 16.26 2.98 -8.32
C ASP A 57 15.79 1.61 -8.87
N ILE A 58 16.70 0.65 -9.02
CA ILE A 58 16.39 -0.75 -9.34
C ILE A 58 15.50 -1.37 -8.26
N PHE A 59 15.91 -1.35 -6.99
CA PHE A 59 15.13 -1.96 -5.91
C PHE A 59 13.82 -1.18 -5.61
N GLU A 60 13.81 0.14 -5.77
CA GLU A 60 12.60 0.97 -5.63
C GLU A 60 11.62 0.82 -6.80
N SER A 61 12.03 0.23 -7.92
CA SER A 61 11.13 -0.06 -9.05
C SER A 61 10.09 -1.15 -8.74
N CYS A 62 10.41 -2.12 -7.87
CA CYS A 62 9.52 -3.23 -7.54
C CYS A 62 8.18 -2.76 -6.92
N PHE A 63 7.04 -3.20 -7.45
CA PHE A 63 5.73 -2.84 -6.87
C PHE A 63 5.34 -3.64 -5.62
N LEU A 64 6.15 -4.62 -5.19
CA LEU A 64 5.79 -5.56 -4.12
C LEU A 64 4.43 -6.26 -4.37
N CYS A 65 4.18 -6.64 -5.63
CA CYS A 65 2.92 -7.28 -6.05
C CYS A 65 2.87 -8.80 -5.79
N THR A 66 3.92 -9.38 -5.21
CA THR A 66 4.06 -10.80 -4.80
C THR A 66 3.89 -11.88 -5.87
N ASN A 67 3.48 -11.57 -7.10
CA ASN A 67 3.34 -12.55 -8.19
C ASN A 67 4.56 -13.47 -8.39
N CYS A 68 5.76 -12.93 -8.24
CA CYS A 68 7.01 -13.69 -8.39
C CYS A 68 7.20 -14.75 -7.30
N VAL A 69 6.69 -14.51 -6.09
CA VAL A 69 6.71 -15.45 -4.97
C VAL A 69 5.72 -16.58 -5.24
N ASP A 70 4.52 -16.24 -5.70
CA ASP A 70 3.44 -17.21 -5.96
C ASP A 70 3.81 -18.22 -7.06
N VAL A 71 4.50 -17.78 -8.13
CA VAL A 71 4.91 -18.67 -9.23
C VAL A 71 6.23 -19.39 -8.97
N CYS A 72 6.94 -19.07 -7.88
CA CYS A 72 8.24 -19.64 -7.59
C CYS A 72 8.08 -21.09 -7.08
N PRO A 73 8.70 -22.10 -7.71
CA PRO A 73 8.62 -23.48 -7.24
C PRO A 73 9.27 -23.68 -5.86
N ASN A 74 10.23 -22.81 -5.50
CA ASN A 74 10.92 -22.82 -4.21
C ASN A 74 10.35 -21.80 -3.22
N SER A 75 9.26 -21.09 -3.59
CA SER A 75 8.61 -20.07 -2.75
C SER A 75 9.58 -19.05 -2.14
N LEU A 76 10.54 -18.57 -2.93
CA LEU A 76 11.55 -17.62 -2.46
C LEU A 76 10.89 -16.29 -2.04
N PRO A 77 11.20 -15.77 -0.84
CA PRO A 77 10.55 -14.58 -0.27
C PRO A 77 11.09 -13.28 -0.89
N THR A 78 10.92 -13.13 -2.21
CA THR A 78 11.47 -12.03 -3.01
C THR A 78 10.93 -10.67 -2.57
N ASP A 79 9.65 -10.62 -2.22
CA ASP A 79 8.98 -9.45 -1.64
C ASP A 79 9.64 -9.01 -0.34
N MET A 80 9.86 -9.93 0.60
CA MET A 80 10.42 -9.64 1.91
C MET A 80 11.87 -9.15 1.84
N VAL A 81 12.71 -9.76 0.99
CA VAL A 81 14.09 -9.29 0.81
C VAL A 81 14.15 -7.92 0.11
N ILE A 82 13.19 -7.61 -0.77
CA ILE A 82 13.04 -6.26 -1.35
C ILE A 82 12.61 -5.24 -0.27
N GLU A 83 11.71 -5.60 0.64
CA GLU A 83 11.35 -4.74 1.76
C GLU A 83 12.55 -4.44 2.66
N GLU A 84 13.38 -5.45 2.92
CA GLU A 84 14.57 -5.30 3.75
C GLU A 84 15.61 -4.39 3.10
N VAL A 85 15.94 -4.57 1.82
CA VAL A 85 16.88 -3.65 1.15
C VAL A 85 16.33 -2.22 1.05
N ARG A 86 15.01 -2.05 0.92
CA ARG A 86 14.38 -0.72 0.94
C ARG A 86 14.54 -0.03 2.28
N ASN A 87 14.52 -0.78 3.37
CA ASN A 87 14.85 -0.26 4.69
C ASN A 87 16.31 0.20 4.76
N ASP A 88 17.25 -0.57 4.21
CA ASP A 88 18.67 -0.20 4.21
C ASP A 88 18.96 1.00 3.30
N ILE A 89 18.30 1.08 2.13
CA ILE A 89 18.28 2.26 1.27
C ILE A 89 17.74 3.46 2.05
N ALA A 90 16.63 3.31 2.79
CA ALA A 90 16.05 4.39 3.57
C ALA A 90 16.97 4.85 4.71
N LYS A 91 17.74 3.95 5.33
CA LYS A 91 18.78 4.31 6.32
C LYS A 91 19.95 5.07 5.68
N LYS A 92 20.37 4.68 4.48
CA LYS A 92 21.52 5.29 3.77
C LYS A 92 21.17 6.65 3.15
N PHE A 93 20.08 6.74 2.40
CA PHE A 93 19.68 7.93 1.64
C PHE A 93 18.70 8.83 2.39
N GLY A 94 18.08 8.32 3.46
CA GLY A 94 17.02 9.00 4.18
C GLY A 94 15.67 8.96 3.44
N ILE A 95 14.61 9.26 4.20
CA ILE A 95 13.26 9.41 3.66
C ILE A 95 12.99 10.87 3.33
N ALA A 96 12.51 11.14 2.11
CA ALA A 96 12.12 12.49 1.67
C ALA A 96 11.08 13.14 2.60
N TRP A 97 11.17 14.46 2.78
CA TRP A 97 10.37 15.20 3.78
C TRP A 97 8.86 15.02 3.60
N TYR A 98 8.37 14.99 2.35
CA TYR A 98 6.93 14.84 2.06
C TYR A 98 6.41 13.45 2.44
N LYS A 99 7.22 12.39 2.30
CA LYS A 99 6.86 11.04 2.77
C LYS A 99 6.75 11.03 4.30
N ARG A 100 7.62 11.75 5.01
CA ARG A 100 7.55 11.89 6.48
C ARG A 100 6.26 12.58 6.92
N VAL A 101 5.88 13.67 6.25
CA VAL A 101 4.61 14.37 6.50
C VAL A 101 3.43 13.44 6.21
N PHE A 102 3.47 12.70 5.11
CA PHE A 102 2.41 11.75 4.76
C PHE A 102 2.27 10.61 5.78
N PHE A 103 3.38 10.01 6.24
CA PHE A 103 3.34 9.00 7.30
C PHE A 103 2.88 9.57 8.64
N TRP A 104 3.30 10.79 8.98
CA TRP A 104 2.81 11.49 10.16
C TRP A 104 1.29 11.72 10.08
N LEU A 105 0.79 12.13 8.91
CA LEU A 105 -0.64 12.32 8.65
C LEU A 105 -1.38 10.99 8.83
N LEU A 106 -0.92 9.90 8.21
CA LEU A 106 -1.53 8.56 8.34
C LEU A 106 -1.54 8.03 9.79
N ARG A 107 -0.50 8.32 10.57
CA ARG A 107 -0.42 7.97 12.01
C ARG A 107 -1.44 8.76 12.84
N HIS A 108 -1.69 10.02 12.49
CA HIS A 108 -2.58 10.92 13.24
C HIS A 108 -3.97 10.99 12.63
N ARG A 109 -4.86 10.13 13.15
CA ARG A 109 -6.22 9.97 12.62
C ARG A 109 -7.07 11.25 12.65
N TRP A 110 -6.89 12.10 13.66
CA TRP A 110 -7.55 13.42 13.71
C TRP A 110 -7.12 14.32 12.54
N ALA A 111 -5.85 14.25 12.15
CA ALA A 111 -5.30 15.04 11.05
C ALA A 111 -5.80 14.52 9.70
N MET A 112 -5.92 13.19 9.55
CA MET A 112 -6.58 12.58 8.38
C MET A 112 -8.07 12.94 8.28
N ASP A 113 -8.81 12.93 9.40
CA ASP A 113 -10.21 13.35 9.42
C ASP A 113 -10.36 14.83 9.00
N LEU A 114 -9.46 15.71 9.46
CA LEU A 114 -9.42 17.10 9.04
C LEU A 114 -9.05 17.24 7.56
N ALA A 115 -8.02 16.52 7.10
CA ALA A 115 -7.58 16.53 5.70
C ALA A 115 -8.68 16.03 4.75
N SER A 116 -9.43 14.99 5.12
CA SER A 116 -10.56 14.47 4.35
C SER A 116 -11.71 15.47 4.28
N LYS A 117 -12.04 16.13 5.41
CA LYS A 117 -13.07 17.19 5.45
C LYS A 117 -12.71 18.37 4.56
N LEU A 118 -11.48 18.88 4.69
CA LEU A 118 -10.99 19.98 3.86
C LEU A 118 -10.92 19.55 2.38
N GLY A 119 -10.41 18.34 2.11
CA GLY A 119 -10.36 17.78 0.77
C GLY A 119 -11.74 17.65 0.12
N TYR A 120 -12.77 17.27 0.88
CA TYR A 120 -14.15 17.23 0.41
C TYR A 120 -14.71 18.62 0.06
N VAL A 121 -14.47 19.62 0.92
CA VAL A 121 -14.94 21.01 0.70
C VAL A 121 -14.24 21.64 -0.50
N PHE A 122 -12.93 21.47 -0.63
CA PHE A 122 -12.13 22.07 -1.72
C PHE A 122 -12.05 21.21 -2.98
N LYS A 123 -12.71 20.05 -3.00
CA LYS A 123 -12.77 19.12 -4.14
C LYS A 123 -13.25 19.82 -5.41
N SER A 124 -14.28 20.67 -5.33
CA SER A 124 -14.88 21.35 -6.49
C SER A 124 -13.93 22.36 -7.16
N CYS A 125 -12.99 22.93 -6.40
CA CYS A 125 -12.01 23.89 -6.91
C CYS A 125 -10.86 23.18 -7.65
N ALA A 126 -10.36 22.07 -7.09
CA ALA A 126 -9.15 21.40 -7.58
C ALA A 126 -9.40 20.16 -8.47
N LEU A 127 -10.56 19.51 -8.31
CA LEU A 127 -10.87 18.24 -8.95
C LEU A 127 -12.14 18.38 -9.81
N LYS A 128 -12.10 17.82 -11.01
CA LYS A 128 -13.27 17.64 -11.86
C LYS A 128 -13.87 16.26 -11.56
N SER A 129 -15.16 16.21 -11.29
CA SER A 129 -15.87 14.94 -11.16
C SER A 129 -16.10 14.35 -12.55
N SER A 130 -15.66 13.11 -12.75
CA SER A 130 -15.99 12.25 -13.89
C SER A 130 -16.92 11.13 -13.43
N SER A 131 -17.52 10.40 -14.37
CA SER A 131 -18.32 9.19 -14.10
C SER A 131 -17.53 8.10 -13.38
N GLU A 132 -16.20 8.06 -13.57
CA GLU A 132 -15.32 7.00 -13.05
C GLU A 132 -14.47 7.45 -11.85
N GLY A 133 -14.51 8.73 -11.44
CA GLY A 133 -13.69 9.24 -10.35
C GLY A 133 -13.36 10.72 -10.41
N LEU A 134 -12.28 11.14 -9.74
CA LEU A 134 -11.84 12.53 -9.67
C LEU A 134 -10.59 12.76 -10.52
N ILE A 135 -10.65 13.76 -11.39
CA ILE A 135 -9.53 14.13 -12.26
C ILE A 135 -8.99 15.49 -11.81
N PRO A 136 -7.68 15.62 -11.53
CA PRO A 136 -7.07 16.91 -11.24
C PRO A 136 -7.29 17.92 -12.37
N ARG A 137 -7.74 19.13 -12.03
CA ARG A 137 -7.89 20.23 -13.02
C ARG A 137 -6.55 20.81 -13.44
N PHE A 138 -5.57 20.75 -12.55
CA PHE A 138 -4.21 21.24 -12.72
C PHE A 138 -3.18 20.16 -12.34
N ASN A 139 -1.94 20.33 -12.79
CA ASN A 139 -0.84 19.46 -12.38
C ASN A 139 -0.57 19.66 -10.89
N LEU A 140 -0.97 18.69 -10.08
CA LEU A 140 -0.66 18.65 -8.66
C LEU A 140 0.77 18.11 -8.46
N PRO A 141 1.53 18.60 -7.47
CA PRO A 141 2.77 17.95 -7.09
C PRO A 141 2.47 16.48 -6.75
N MET A 142 3.21 15.56 -7.37
CA MET A 142 3.11 14.10 -7.21
C MET A 142 1.90 13.41 -7.89
N VAL A 143 0.99 14.14 -8.53
CA VAL A 143 -0.16 13.55 -9.24
C VAL A 143 -0.24 14.11 -10.65
N LYS A 144 0.00 13.24 -11.65
CA LYS A 144 -0.22 13.58 -13.06
C LYS A 144 -1.70 13.90 -13.31
N LYS A 145 -1.96 14.87 -14.18
CA LYS A 145 -3.33 15.34 -14.51
C LYS A 145 -4.29 14.23 -14.94
N ASP A 146 -3.77 13.18 -15.59
CA ASP A 146 -4.58 12.10 -16.14
C ASP A 146 -4.77 10.92 -15.17
N ARG A 147 -4.35 11.06 -13.91
CA ARG A 147 -4.54 10.01 -12.90
C ARG A 147 -5.93 10.16 -12.27
N LEU A 148 -6.72 9.09 -12.33
CA LEU A 148 -7.95 8.96 -11.56
C LEU A 148 -7.62 8.91 -10.07
N LEU A 149 -8.17 9.86 -9.33
CA LEU A 149 -8.12 9.90 -7.88
C LEU A 149 -9.43 9.33 -7.30
N PRO A 150 -9.33 8.58 -6.20
CA PRO A 150 -10.50 8.07 -5.49
C PRO A 150 -11.36 9.23 -4.96
N SER A 151 -12.65 8.97 -4.76
CA SER A 151 -13.53 9.90 -4.05
C SER A 151 -12.99 10.21 -2.67
N ILE A 152 -13.25 11.42 -2.18
CA ILE A 152 -12.98 11.83 -0.81
C ILE A 152 -14.33 12.01 -0.13
N ALA A 153 -14.54 11.36 1.01
CA ALA A 153 -15.75 11.52 1.81
C ALA A 153 -15.60 12.70 2.78
N GLY A 154 -16.67 13.49 2.95
CA GLY A 154 -16.69 14.59 3.92
C GLY A 154 -16.70 14.10 5.37
N LYS A 155 -17.18 12.88 5.62
CA LYS A 155 -17.19 12.24 6.94
C LYS A 155 -16.64 10.84 6.82
N SER A 156 -15.73 10.46 7.72
CA SER A 156 -15.13 9.13 7.73
C SER A 156 -16.09 8.08 8.30
N PHE A 157 -15.99 6.83 7.81
CA PHE A 157 -16.83 5.71 8.25
C PHE A 157 -16.85 5.55 9.77
N LEU A 158 -15.70 5.58 10.44
CA LEU A 158 -15.67 5.44 11.90
C LEU A 158 -16.38 6.59 12.64
N ASN A 159 -16.48 7.78 12.06
CA ASN A 159 -17.22 8.90 12.64
C ASN A 159 -18.72 8.85 12.29
N SER A 160 -19.11 8.07 11.28
CA SER A 160 -20.51 7.93 10.84
C SER A 160 -21.36 7.03 11.75
N TYR A 161 -20.76 6.02 12.37
CA TYR A 161 -21.46 5.05 13.23
C TYR A 161 -21.11 5.18 14.71
N PRO A 162 -21.95 4.70 15.64
CA PRO A 162 -21.55 4.51 17.04
C PRO A 162 -20.51 3.37 17.17
N GLU A 163 -19.93 3.20 18.36
CA GLU A 163 -18.96 2.11 18.62
C GLU A 163 -19.63 0.74 18.75
N LYS A 164 -20.87 0.69 19.25
CA LYS A 164 -21.64 -0.54 19.37
C LYS A 164 -23.00 -0.35 18.72
N ILE A 165 -23.38 -1.30 17.88
CA ILE A 165 -24.71 -1.41 17.27
C ILE A 165 -25.27 -2.74 17.76
N LYS A 166 -26.35 -2.69 18.52
CA LYS A 166 -27.00 -3.90 19.02
C LYS A 166 -27.75 -4.58 17.88
N GLY A 167 -27.55 -5.88 17.77
CA GLY A 167 -28.35 -6.79 16.95
C GLY A 167 -29.37 -7.53 17.80
N GLU A 168 -30.25 -8.26 17.13
CA GLU A 168 -31.24 -9.13 17.76
C GLU A 168 -30.66 -10.52 18.09
N ASN A 169 -29.54 -10.88 17.46
CA ASN A 169 -28.89 -12.17 17.59
C ASN A 169 -27.72 -12.14 18.58
N SER A 170 -27.35 -13.30 19.13
CA SER A 170 -26.25 -13.46 20.08
C SER A 170 -24.85 -13.43 19.44
N LYS A 171 -24.77 -13.44 18.10
CA LYS A 171 -23.50 -13.47 17.35
C LYS A 171 -22.90 -12.07 17.23
N LYS A 172 -21.60 -11.94 17.49
CA LYS A 172 -20.86 -10.67 17.52
C LYS A 172 -19.85 -10.58 16.39
N VAL A 173 -19.74 -9.41 15.77
CA VAL A 173 -18.76 -9.11 14.71
C VAL A 173 -18.04 -7.81 15.06
N ALA A 174 -16.71 -7.82 14.95
CA ALA A 174 -15.88 -6.61 15.07
C ALA A 174 -15.42 -6.15 13.68
N ILE A 175 -15.69 -4.89 13.33
CA ILE A 175 -15.28 -4.33 12.03
C ILE A 175 -13.96 -3.58 12.19
N PHE A 176 -12.91 -4.11 11.57
CA PHE A 176 -11.65 -3.40 11.36
C PHE A 176 -11.62 -2.79 9.95
N ILE A 177 -11.55 -1.47 9.84
CA ILE A 177 -11.69 -0.76 8.57
C ILE A 177 -10.36 -0.19 8.09
N GLY A 178 -10.02 -0.44 6.81
CA GLY A 178 -8.84 0.15 6.18
C GLY A 178 -8.99 1.65 5.91
N CYS A 179 -7.87 2.37 5.73
CA CYS A 179 -7.89 3.82 5.48
C CYS A 179 -8.71 4.21 4.23
N LEU A 180 -8.60 3.44 3.13
CA LEU A 180 -9.35 3.70 1.90
C LEU A 180 -10.86 3.55 2.11
N ALA A 181 -11.31 2.45 2.73
CA ALA A 181 -12.72 2.24 3.02
C ALA A 181 -13.25 3.21 4.09
N ASN A 182 -12.37 3.79 4.92
CA ASN A 182 -12.77 4.76 5.92
C ASN A 182 -12.90 6.20 5.37
N TYR A 183 -12.10 6.60 4.38
CA TYR A 183 -12.05 7.98 3.89
C TYR A 183 -12.54 8.17 2.44
N ASN A 184 -12.42 7.14 1.62
CA ASN A 184 -12.63 7.26 0.17
C ASN A 184 -13.83 6.46 -0.31
N TYR A 185 -13.93 5.21 0.15
CA TYR A 185 -14.96 4.23 -0.20
C TYR A 185 -15.79 3.85 1.02
N THR A 186 -16.39 4.86 1.67
CA THR A 186 -17.21 4.66 2.89
C THR A 186 -18.39 3.73 2.66
N GLU A 187 -18.93 3.75 1.44
CA GLU A 187 -20.01 2.87 0.94
C GLU A 187 -19.75 1.38 1.22
N ILE A 188 -18.48 0.94 1.18
CA ILE A 188 -18.10 -0.46 1.48
C ILE A 188 -18.39 -0.78 2.94
N GLY A 189 -18.00 0.11 3.85
CA GLY A 189 -18.28 -0.03 5.28
C GLY A 189 -19.77 0.11 5.57
N ASP A 190 -20.44 1.05 4.90
CA ASP A 190 -21.89 1.27 5.03
C ASP A 190 -22.69 0.03 4.63
N SER A 191 -22.34 -0.57 3.48
CA SER A 191 -22.96 -1.79 2.97
C SER A 191 -22.71 -2.98 3.91
N LEU A 192 -21.51 -3.10 4.47
CA LEU A 192 -21.20 -4.15 5.45
C LEU A 192 -22.05 -4.00 6.71
N VAL A 193 -22.18 -2.79 7.25
CA VAL A 193 -23.02 -2.53 8.42
C VAL A 193 -24.49 -2.82 8.12
N TYR A 194 -24.97 -2.45 6.92
CA TYR A 194 -26.33 -2.74 6.47
C TYR A 194 -26.61 -4.25 6.48
N ILE A 195 -25.77 -5.05 5.81
CA ILE A 195 -25.92 -6.51 5.74
C ILE A 195 -25.89 -7.13 7.14
N LEU A 196 -24.96 -6.72 8.00
CA LEU A 196 -24.83 -7.28 9.35
C LEU A 196 -26.03 -6.95 10.24
N LYS A 197 -26.64 -5.77 10.06
CA LYS A 197 -27.88 -5.38 10.75
C LYS A 197 -29.06 -6.22 10.29
N GLU A 198 -29.24 -6.41 8.99
CA GLU A 198 -30.31 -7.26 8.43
C GLU A 198 -30.20 -8.71 8.90
N LEU A 199 -28.97 -9.19 9.09
CA LEU A 199 -28.70 -10.52 9.66
C LEU A 199 -28.79 -10.57 11.20
N GLY A 200 -29.07 -9.44 11.86
CA GLY A 200 -29.26 -9.32 13.30
C GLY A 200 -27.99 -9.43 14.15
N PHE A 201 -26.78 -9.23 13.61
CA PHE A 201 -25.54 -9.34 14.37
C PHE A 201 -25.30 -8.16 15.32
N ASP A 202 -24.69 -8.44 16.48
CA ASP A 202 -24.11 -7.43 17.36
C ASP A 202 -22.80 -6.90 16.75
N ILE A 203 -22.76 -5.63 16.35
CA ILE A 203 -21.61 -5.03 15.65
C ILE A 203 -20.80 -4.16 16.63
N LEU A 204 -19.50 -4.45 16.72
CA LEU A 204 -18.51 -3.62 17.39
C LEU A 204 -17.64 -2.92 16.35
N ILE A 205 -17.58 -1.59 16.42
CA ILE A 205 -16.73 -0.75 15.57
C ILE A 205 -15.75 0.01 16.48
N PRO A 206 -14.60 -0.58 16.83
CA PRO A 206 -13.65 0.06 17.75
C PRO A 206 -13.20 1.40 17.20
N LYS A 207 -13.34 2.50 17.95
CA LYS A 207 -12.99 3.84 17.43
C LYS A 207 -11.50 4.11 17.40
N LYS A 208 -10.73 3.40 18.23
CA LYS A 208 -9.28 3.59 18.41
C LYS A 208 -8.42 2.62 17.59
N GLN A 209 -8.92 2.15 16.44
CA GLN A 209 -8.16 1.31 15.52
C GLN A 209 -6.90 2.03 15.03
N LYS A 210 -5.75 1.34 15.04
CA LYS A 210 -4.47 1.85 14.51
C LYS A 210 -3.85 0.78 13.62
N CYS A 211 -3.50 1.16 12.39
CA CYS A 211 -2.75 0.33 11.43
C CYS A 211 -1.32 0.85 11.27
N CYS A 212 -1.15 2.17 11.11
CA CYS A 212 0.15 2.83 11.05
C CYS A 212 0.57 3.28 12.46
N ALA A 213 1.46 2.51 13.12
CA ALA A 213 1.99 2.80 14.45
C ALA A 213 3.30 3.59 14.41
#